data_AF-A0AB39L8B1-F1
#
_entry.id   AF-A0AB39L8B1-F1
#
_cell.length_a   1.000
_cell.length_b   1.000
_cell.length_c   1.000
_cell.angle_alpha   90.00
_cell.angle_beta   90.00
_cell.angle_gamma   90.00
#
_symmetry.space_group_name_H-M   'P 1'
#
loop_
_entity.id
_entity.type
_entity.pdbx_description
1 polymer ?
#
loop_
_entity_poly.entity_id
_entity_poly.type
_entity_poly.pdbx_seq_one_letter_code
_entity_poly.pdbx_strand_id
1 'polypeptide(L)' 'MKGGPGAERTAAQPVVTPRVLEAELGLARNTVWRAMGLLEEAGVVLGVNKHKMGRNWRSEEVLAALDAFAQRAGRRGRAD' A
#
# COMPACT_ATOMS: atom_id res chain seq x y z
N MET A 1 -27.24 8.46 0.61
CA MET A 1 -26.47 7.38 1.27
C MET A 1 -25.37 8.06 2.08
N LYS A 2 -25.34 7.84 3.40
CA LYS A 2 -24.47 8.55 4.35
C LYS A 2 -22.99 8.23 4.09
N GLY A 3 -22.14 9.26 4.06
CA GLY A 3 -20.70 9.10 4.16
C GLY A 3 -20.35 8.44 5.49
N GLY A 4 -19.62 7.32 5.41
CA GLY A 4 -19.03 6.65 6.57
C GLY A 4 -17.61 7.18 6.82
N PRO A 5 -17.21 7.42 8.07
CA PRO A 5 -15.92 8.02 8.40
C PRO A 5 -14.80 6.99 8.22
N GLY A 6 -14.05 7.06 7.11
CA GLY A 6 -12.82 6.28 6.91
C GLY A 6 -11.61 6.89 7.64
N ALA A 7 -11.83 7.41 8.85
CA ALA A 7 -10.92 8.27 9.60
C ALA A 7 -9.85 7.50 10.42
N GLU A 8 -9.70 6.20 10.21
CA GLU A 8 -8.60 5.41 10.80
C GLU A 8 -7.91 4.58 9.70
N ARG A 9 -7.46 5.24 8.64
CA ARG A 9 -6.67 4.59 7.56
C ARG A 9 -5.16 4.72 7.79
N THR A 10 -4.75 5.11 8.99
CA THR A 10 -3.45 5.75 9.25
C THR A 10 -2.24 4.78 9.21
N ALA A 11 -2.46 3.47 9.07
CA ALA A 11 -1.46 2.46 8.65
C ALA A 11 -1.59 2.12 7.15
N ALA A 12 -1.88 3.14 6.34
CA ALA A 12 -2.42 3.09 4.98
C ALA A 12 -1.70 2.12 4.05
N GLN A 13 -2.38 1.02 3.70
CA GLN A 13 -2.07 0.10 2.59
C GLN A 13 -0.61 0.15 2.07
N PRO A 14 0.33 -0.54 2.73
CA PRO A 14 1.71 -0.67 2.21
C PRO A 14 1.75 -1.46 0.89
N VAL A 15 0.61 -2.03 0.50
CA VAL A 15 0.33 -2.65 -0.79
C VAL A 15 -0.92 -1.99 -1.39
N VAL A 16 -0.76 -1.35 -2.55
CA VAL A 16 -1.84 -0.68 -3.29
C VAL A 16 -2.25 -1.49 -4.52
N THR A 17 -3.52 -1.34 -4.90
CA THR A 17 -4.08 -1.94 -6.12
C THR A 17 -4.47 -0.85 -7.12
N PRO A 18 -4.59 -1.15 -8.43
CA PRO A 18 -5.02 -0.17 -9.43
C PRO A 18 -6.35 0.50 -9.08
N ARG A 19 -7.30 -0.28 -8.53
CA ARG A 19 -8.63 0.23 -8.15
C ARG A 19 -8.56 1.26 -7.02
N VAL A 20 -7.67 1.05 -6.05
CA VAL A 20 -7.48 2.00 -4.93
C VAL A 20 -6.85 3.28 -5.46
N LEU A 21 -5.85 3.18 -6.34
CA LEU A 21 -5.20 4.33 -6.96
C LEU A 21 -6.16 5.14 -7.86
N GLU A 22 -7.00 4.46 -8.64
CA GLU A 22 -8.06 5.10 -9.45
C GLU A 22 -9.02 5.92 -8.57
N ALA A 23 -9.47 5.34 -7.45
CA ALA A 23 -10.44 5.97 -6.56
C ALA A 23 -9.86 7.16 -5.78
N GLU A 24 -8.62 7.04 -5.29
CA GLU A 24 -8.01 8.05 -4.43
C GLU A 24 -7.33 9.17 -5.23
N LEU A 25 -6.80 8.87 -6.41
CA LEU A 25 -6.11 9.87 -7.26
C LEU A 25 -7.00 10.45 -8.35
N GLY A 26 -8.20 9.88 -8.58
CA GLY A 26 -9.09 10.28 -9.67
C GLY A 26 -8.50 10.05 -11.06
N LEU A 27 -7.52 9.15 -11.18
CA LEU A 27 -6.81 8.87 -12.42
C LEU A 27 -7.45 7.73 -13.20
N ALA A 28 -7.43 7.83 -14.52
CA ALA A 28 -7.82 6.73 -15.39
C ALA A 28 -6.87 5.53 -15.22
N ARG A 29 -7.41 4.31 -15.39
CA ARG A 29 -6.67 3.05 -15.29
C ARG A 29 -5.34 3.06 -16.04
N ASN A 30 -5.34 3.44 -17.32
CA ASN A 30 -4.11 3.42 -18.12
C ASN A 30 -3.04 4.37 -17.57
N THR A 31 -3.44 5.50 -16.99
CA THR A 31 -2.52 6.44 -16.34
C THR A 31 -1.91 5.83 -15.08
N VAL A 32 -2.72 5.17 -14.26
CA VAL A 32 -2.25 4.44 -13.08
C VAL A 32 -1.25 3.35 -13.47
N TRP A 33 -1.57 2.52 -14.45
CA TRP A 33 -0.68 1.43 -14.88
C TRP A 33 0.66 1.93 -15.44
N ARG A 34 0.64 3.01 -16.22
CA ARG A 34 1.89 3.63 -16.74
C ARG A 34 2.72 4.23 -15.61
N ALA A 35 2.10 5.02 -14.72
CA ALA A 35 2.81 5.65 -13.61
C ALA A 35 3.43 4.63 -12.65
N MET A 36 2.68 3.59 -12.29
CA MET A 36 3.18 2.53 -11.41
C MET A 36 4.25 1.67 -12.08
N GLY A 37 4.17 1.46 -13.40
CA GLY A 37 5.24 0.82 -14.18
C GLY A 37 6.55 1.60 -14.10
N LEU A 38 6.51 2.92 -14.25
CA LEU A 38 7.71 3.78 -14.13
C LEU A 38 8.30 3.76 -12.71
N LEU A 39 7.45 3.80 -11.68
CA LEU A 39 7.91 3.70 -10.29
C LEU A 39 8.53 2.34 -9.98
N GLU A 40 8.03 1.28 -10.61
CA GLU A 40 8.58 -0.07 -10.49
C GLU A 40 9.91 -0.22 -11.21
N GLU A 41 10.04 0.32 -12.44
CA GLU A 41 11.31 0.41 -13.16
C GLU A 41 12.37 1.20 -12.37
N ALA A 42 11.95 2.27 -11.68
CA ALA A 42 12.80 3.06 -10.79
C ALA A 42 13.10 2.38 -9.44
N GLY A 43 12.53 1.21 -9.16
CA GLY A 43 12.74 0.47 -7.91
C GLY A 43 12.05 1.07 -6.68
N VAL A 44 11.16 2.06 -6.87
CA VAL A 44 10.42 2.72 -5.78
C VAL A 44 9.32 1.80 -5.23
N VAL A 45 8.75 0.95 -6.09
CA VAL A 45 7.75 -0.04 -5.72
C VAL A 45 8.07 -1.39 -6.35
N LEU A 46 7.58 -2.48 -5.74
CA LEU A 46 7.62 -3.81 -6.32
C LEU A 46 6.22 -4.23 -6.75
N GLY A 47 6.07 -4.66 -8.00
CA GLY A 47 4.85 -5.24 -8.54
C GLY A 47 4.75 -6.73 -8.24
N VAL A 48 3.64 -7.15 -7.65
CA VAL A 48 3.34 -8.55 -7.36
C VAL A 48 2.07 -8.94 -8.13
N ASN A 49 2.17 -9.99 -8.94
CA ASN A 49 1.00 -10.57 -9.59
C ASN A 49 0.27 -11.49 -8.62
N LYS A 50 -0.98 -11.18 -8.29
CA LYS A 50 -1.88 -12.12 -7.60
C LYS A 50 -2.91 -12.65 -8.58
N HIS A 51 -2.92 -13.97 -8.79
CA HIS A 51 -3.88 -14.62 -9.69
C HIS A 51 -5.32 -14.18 -9.39
N LYS A 52 -6.05 -13.81 -10.45
CA LYS A 52 -7.41 -13.26 -10.47
C LYS A 52 -7.63 -11.81 -9.98
N MET A 53 -6.69 -11.19 -9.26
CA MET A 53 -6.86 -9.81 -8.73
C MET A 53 -6.06 -8.74 -9.50
N GLY A 54 -5.25 -9.14 -10.49
CA GLY A 54 -4.38 -8.23 -11.23
C GLY A 54 -3.06 -7.96 -10.51
N ARG A 55 -2.41 -6.86 -10.85
CA ARG A 55 -1.11 -6.46 -10.28
C ARG A 55 -1.31 -5.60 -9.04
N ASN A 56 -0.53 -5.85 -8.01
CA ASN A 56 -0.47 -5.04 -6.79
C ASN A 56 0.93 -4.43 -6.68
N TRP A 57 1.06 -3.25 -6.08
CA TRP A 57 2.35 -2.62 -5.84
C TRP A 57 2.58 -2.40 -4.37
N ARG A 58 3.82 -2.61 -3.90
CA ARG A 58 4.20 -2.41 -2.51
C ARG A 58 5.51 -1.65 -2.39
N SER A 59 5.69 -0.91 -1.30
CA SER A 59 6.97 -0.31 -0.94
C SER A 59 7.66 -1.16 0.13
N GLU A 60 8.84 -1.70 -0.18
CA GLU A 60 9.63 -2.51 0.76
C GLU A 60 10.12 -1.68 1.94
N GLU A 61 10.47 -0.41 1.72
CA GLU A 61 10.92 0.50 2.79
C GLU A 61 9.81 0.73 3.83
N VAL A 62 8.59 1.00 3.37
CA VAL A 62 7.43 1.19 4.26
C VAL A 62 7.10 -0.10 5.01
N LEU A 63 7.15 -1.26 4.33
CA LEU A 63 6.96 -2.56 4.99
C LEU A 63 8.01 -2.82 6.06
N ALA A 64 9.29 -2.56 5.75
CA ALA A 64 10.39 -2.73 6.70
C ALA A 64 10.26 -1.80 7.92
N ALA A 65 9.82 -0.55 7.72
CA ALA A 65 9.56 0.38 8.82
C ALA A 65 8.41 -0.09 9.72
N LEU A 66 7.33 -0.63 9.13
CA LEU A 66 6.21 -1.20 9.87
C LEU A 66 6.64 -2.46 10.66
N ASP A 67 7.46 -3.32 10.07
CA ASP A 67 8.00 -4.51 10.75
C ASP A 67 8.91 -4.13 11.92
N ALA A 68 9.81 -3.15 11.73
CA ALA A 68 10.69 -2.65 12.78
C ALA A 68 9.89 -2.01 13.93
N PHE A 69 8.83 -1.27 13.59
CA PHE A 69 7.90 -0.73 14.57
C PHE A 69 7.20 -1.85 15.36
N ALA A 70 6.69 -2.88 14.68
CA ALA A 70 6.03 -4.02 15.31
C ALA A 70 6.96 -4.78 16.27
N GLN A 71 8.23 -5.00 15.88
CA GLN A 71 9.23 -5.62 16.75
C GLN A 71 9.51 -4.79 18.02
N ARG A 72 9.55 -3.45 17.90
CA ARG A 72 9.72 -2.55 19.03
C ARG A 72 8.47 -2.47 19.91
N ALA A 73 7.28 -2.50 19.31
CA ALA A 73 6.00 -2.48 20.02
C ALA A 73 5.76 -3.78 20.79
N GLY A 74 6.11 -4.93 20.20
CA GLY A 74 6.00 -6.25 20.84
C GLY A 74 6.87 -6.40 22.09
N ARG A 75 8.00 -5.69 22.17
CA ARG A 75 8.84 -5.64 23.39
C ARG A 75 8.22 -4.84 24.55
N ARG A 76 7.22 -3.99 24.28
CA ARG A 76 6.55 -3.16 25.31
C ARG A 76 5.29 -3.82 25.91
N GLY A 77 4.78 -4.88 25.29
CA GLY A 77 3.60 -5.62 25.77
C GLY A 77 3.91 -6.83 26.65
N ARG A 78 5.18 -7.07 26.97
CA ARG A 78 5.64 -8.12 27.89
C ARG A 78 6.49 -7.45 28.98
N ALA A 79 5.87 -6.53 29.71
CA ALA A 79 6.29 -6.22 31.06
C ALA A 79 5.46 -7.13 31.96
N ASP A 80 6.14 -7.99 32.71
CA ASP A 80 5.54 -8.91 33.68
C ASP A 80 4.76 -8.16 34.79
#